data_AF-A0A2N1BZM8-F1
#
_entry.id   AF-A0A2N1BZM8-F1
#
_cell.length_a   1.000
_cell.length_b   1.000
_cell.length_c   1.000
_cell.angle_alpha   90.00
_cell.angle_beta   90.00
_cell.angle_gamma   90.00
#
_symmetry.space_group_name_H-M   'P 1'
#
loop_
_entity.id
_entity.type
_entity.pdbx_description
1 polymer ?
#
loop_
_entity_poly.entity_id
_entity_poly.type
_entity_poly.pdbx_seq_one_letter_code
_entity_poly.pdbx_strand_id
1 'polypeptide(L)'
;MDINSLEQVNKAELMLALKKLIIEECDKEDDFEPSDILDDELLFGRKSRIALDSLDALQLSLVLKKKFAISIEGSKETRKHLQSIASIAELILAGQSQTSES
;
A
#
# COMPACT_ATOMS: atom_id res chain seq x y z
N MET A 1 12.05 -12.55 -25.67
CA MET A 1 10.76 -12.63 -24.96
C MET A 1 11.06 -13.20 -23.62
N ASP A 2 11.26 -12.29 -22.68
CA ASP A 2 11.87 -12.52 -21.40
C ASP A 2 10.90 -13.23 -20.45
N ILE A 3 11.38 -14.32 -19.85
CA ILE A 3 10.64 -15.24 -19.00
C ILE A 3 10.40 -14.69 -17.57
N ASN A 4 10.85 -13.47 -17.28
CA ASN A 4 10.70 -12.79 -15.98
C ASN A 4 9.53 -11.78 -15.94
N SER A 5 8.66 -11.78 -16.95
CA SER A 5 7.55 -10.83 -17.05
C SER A 5 6.27 -11.21 -16.30
N LEU A 6 6.25 -12.24 -15.44
CA LEU A 6 5.07 -12.53 -14.60
C LEU A 6 5.20 -12.03 -13.15
N GLU A 7 6.37 -12.03 -12.53
CA GLU A 7 6.50 -11.62 -11.11
C GLU A 7 6.49 -10.09 -10.91
N GLN A 8 6.88 -9.30 -11.91
CA GLN A 8 6.86 -7.84 -11.78
C GLN A 8 5.48 -7.20 -12.02
N VAL A 9 4.58 -7.85 -12.75
CA VAL A 9 3.27 -7.28 -13.11
C VAL A 9 2.41 -7.10 -11.84
N ASN A 10 2.51 -8.03 -10.89
CA ASN A 10 1.76 -7.97 -9.64
C ASN A 10 2.15 -6.78 -8.74
N LYS A 11 3.43 -6.43 -8.63
CA LYS A 11 3.85 -5.33 -7.74
C LYS A 11 3.35 -3.98 -8.25
N ALA A 12 3.53 -3.71 -9.55
CA ALA A 12 3.12 -2.45 -10.16
C ALA A 12 1.60 -2.26 -10.15
N GLU A 13 0.83 -3.31 -10.45
CA GLU A 13 -0.64 -3.27 -10.37
C GLU A 13 -1.13 -3.06 -8.94
N LEU A 14 -0.50 -3.72 -7.97
CA LEU A 14 -0.86 -3.59 -6.57
C LEU A 14 -0.54 -2.18 -6.04
N MET A 15 0.60 -1.60 -6.43
CA MET A 15 0.92 -0.20 -6.16
C MET A 15 -0.11 0.74 -6.76
N LEU A 16 -0.52 0.53 -8.02
CA LEU A 16 -1.52 1.38 -8.67
C LEU A 16 -2.90 1.26 -7.99
N ALA A 17 -3.30 0.05 -7.62
CA ALA A 17 -4.53 -0.20 -6.88
C ALA A 17 -4.48 0.45 -5.49
N LEU A 18 -3.34 0.38 -4.79
CA LEU A 18 -3.12 1.06 -3.51
C LEU A 18 -3.21 2.58 -3.67
N LYS A 19 -2.57 3.16 -4.69
CA LYS A 19 -2.64 4.59 -5.00
C LYS A 19 -4.08 5.05 -5.18
N LYS A 20 -4.84 4.35 -6.03
CA LYS A 20 -6.27 4.63 -6.24
C LYS A 20 -7.07 4.50 -4.96
N LEU A 21 -6.88 3.41 -4.22
CA LEU A 21 -7.58 3.16 -2.96
C LEU A 21 -7.28 4.25 -1.93
N ILE A 22 -6.04 4.70 -1.81
CA ILE A 22 -5.65 5.77 -0.89
C ILE A 22 -6.35 7.06 -1.25
N ILE A 23 -6.33 7.41 -2.54
CA ILE A 23 -6.92 8.63 -3.04
C ILE A 23 -8.44 8.63 -2.82
N GLU A 24 -9.11 7.51 -3.13
CA GLU A 24 -10.56 7.34 -3.01
C GLU A 24 -11.00 7.26 -1.53
N GLU A 25 -10.28 6.52 -0.68
CA GLU A 25 -10.63 6.38 0.75
C GLU A 25 -10.29 7.62 1.58
N CYS A 26 -9.32 8.44 1.14
CA CYS A 26 -8.89 9.66 1.84
C CYS A 26 -9.44 10.95 1.20
N ASP A 27 -10.32 10.84 0.19
CA ASP A 27 -10.92 12.00 -0.51
C ASP A 27 -9.84 12.95 -1.08
N LYS A 28 -8.78 12.36 -1.67
CA LYS A 28 -7.63 13.10 -2.25
C LYS A 28 -7.66 13.14 -3.77
N GLU A 29 -8.70 12.59 -4.41
CA GLU A 29 -8.84 12.51 -5.88
C GLU A 29 -8.89 13.86 -6.57
N ASP A 30 -9.34 14.90 -5.85
CA ASP A 30 -9.41 16.26 -6.36
C ASP A 30 -8.04 16.95 -6.45
N ASP A 31 -7.07 16.53 -5.62
CA ASP A 31 -5.77 17.21 -5.46
C ASP A 31 -4.59 16.35 -5.96
N PHE A 32 -4.75 15.02 -5.97
CA PHE A 32 -3.69 14.07 -6.34
C PHE A 32 -4.19 12.99 -7.30
N GLU A 33 -3.40 12.73 -8.35
CA GLU A 33 -3.60 11.57 -9.21
C GLU A 33 -2.79 10.35 -8.72
N PRO A 34 -3.27 9.12 -8.99
CA PRO A 34 -2.52 7.90 -8.65
C PRO A 34 -1.19 7.81 -9.41
N SER A 35 -0.99 8.60 -10.47
CA SER A 35 0.30 8.68 -11.17
C SER A 35 1.26 9.70 -10.54
N ASP A 36 0.76 10.67 -9.76
CA ASP A 36 1.57 11.71 -9.12
C ASP A 36 2.24 11.21 -7.82
N ILE A 37 1.62 10.20 -7.18
CA ILE A 37 2.14 9.60 -5.96
C ILE A 37 3.31 8.67 -6.30
N LEU A 38 4.48 8.92 -5.73
CA LEU A 38 5.65 8.04 -5.86
C LEU A 38 5.53 6.81 -4.96
N ASP A 39 6.12 5.70 -5.38
CA ASP A 39 6.08 4.44 -4.63
C ASP A 39 6.87 4.49 -3.32
N ASP A 40 8.02 5.16 -3.27
CA ASP A 40 8.83 5.33 -2.06
C ASP A 40 8.38 6.51 -1.17
N GLU A 41 7.41 7.31 -1.65
CA GLU A 41 6.96 8.49 -0.92
C GLU A 41 6.11 8.13 0.30
N LEU A 42 6.36 8.87 1.39
CA LEU A 42 5.59 8.74 2.62
C LEU A 42 4.17 9.22 2.35
N LEU A 43 3.18 8.42 2.72
CA LEU A 43 1.76 8.80 2.65
C LEU A 43 1.31 9.53 3.92
N PHE A 44 1.92 9.13 5.05
CA PHE A 44 1.55 9.56 6.38
C PHE A 44 2.54 10.56 6.98
N GLY A 45 1.99 11.63 7.57
CA GLY A 45 2.73 12.60 8.36
C GLY A 45 3.04 13.91 7.63
N ARG A 46 3.61 14.88 8.35
CA ARG A 46 3.83 16.26 7.88
C ARG A 46 4.83 16.42 6.72
N LYS A 47 5.60 15.37 6.41
CA LYS A 47 6.60 15.38 5.32
C LYS A 47 6.07 14.78 4.02
N SER A 48 4.86 14.23 4.05
CA SER A 48 4.16 13.61 2.93
C SER A 48 3.44 14.66 2.11
N ARG A 49 3.39 14.51 0.77
CA ARG A 49 2.59 15.41 -0.08
C ARG A 49 1.09 15.24 0.18
N ILE A 50 0.63 14.00 0.30
CA ILE A 50 -0.76 13.68 0.61
C ILE A 50 -1.14 14.14 2.03
N ALA A 51 -0.14 14.16 2.93
CA ALA A 51 -0.26 14.56 4.33
C ALA A 51 -1.47 13.91 5.03
N LEU A 52 -1.59 12.58 4.92
CA LEU A 52 -2.69 11.85 5.55
C LEU A 52 -2.67 12.04 7.07
N ASP A 53 -3.86 12.28 7.63
CA ASP A 53 -4.03 12.41 9.07
C ASP A 53 -4.24 11.03 9.72
N SER A 54 -4.31 10.98 11.05
CA SER A 54 -4.48 9.73 11.80
C SER A 54 -5.80 9.03 11.48
N LEU A 55 -6.83 9.79 11.11
CA LEU A 55 -8.13 9.23 10.71
C LEU A 55 -8.03 8.48 9.38
N ASP A 56 -7.43 9.11 8.37
CA ASP A 56 -7.23 8.52 7.04
C ASP A 56 -6.38 7.25 7.12
N ALA A 57 -5.29 7.31 7.91
CA ALA A 57 -4.42 6.17 8.16
C ALA A 57 -5.14 4.98 8.78
N LEU A 58 -6.04 5.25 9.73
CA LEU A 58 -6.82 4.21 10.37
C LEU A 58 -7.79 3.57 9.38
N GLN A 59 -8.52 4.36 8.62
CA GLN A 59 -9.49 3.87 7.63
C GLN A 59 -8.81 3.02 6.56
N LEU A 60 -7.72 3.54 5.97
CA LEU A 60 -6.92 2.81 5.00
C LEU A 60 -6.40 1.50 5.59
N SER A 61 -5.87 1.52 6.82
CA SER A 61 -5.35 0.31 7.46
C SER A 61 -6.42 -0.76 7.66
N LEU A 62 -7.68 -0.37 7.94
CA LEU A 62 -8.80 -1.29 8.09
C LEU A 62 -9.21 -1.89 6.74
N VAL A 63 -9.29 -1.06 5.70
CA VAL A 63 -9.63 -1.51 4.34
C VAL A 63 -8.54 -2.44 3.81
N LEU A 64 -7.26 -2.11 4.00
CA LEU A 64 -6.15 -2.96 3.58
C LEU A 64 -6.15 -4.30 4.30
N LYS A 65 -6.34 -4.32 5.63
CA LYS A 65 -6.47 -5.56 6.40
C LYS A 65 -7.64 -6.41 5.89
N LYS A 66 -8.78 -5.78 5.56
CA LYS A 66 -10.00 -6.48 5.15
C LYS A 66 -9.93 -6.97 3.69
N LYS A 67 -9.37 -6.17 2.77
CA LYS A 67 -9.25 -6.50 1.34
C LYS A 67 -8.10 -7.47 1.06
N PHE A 68 -6.97 -7.31 1.73
CA PHE A 68 -5.76 -8.09 1.45
C PHE A 68 -5.50 -9.20 2.49
N ALA A 69 -6.33 -9.32 3.51
CA ALA A 69 -6.22 -10.31 4.60
C ALA A 69 -4.80 -10.40 5.20
N ILE A 70 -4.08 -9.27 5.22
CA ILE A 70 -2.70 -9.22 5.71
C ILE A 70 -2.68 -9.36 7.24
N SER A 71 -2.04 -10.42 7.71
CA SER A 71 -1.71 -10.55 9.13
C SER A 71 -0.52 -9.65 9.42
N ILE A 72 -0.79 -8.42 9.88
CA ILE A 72 0.22 -7.55 10.46
C ILE A 72 0.58 -8.15 11.83
N GLU A 73 1.31 -9.27 11.82
CA GLU A 73 2.05 -9.70 13.01
C GLU A 73 2.97 -8.54 13.36
N GLY A 74 2.77 -7.98 14.56
CA GLY A 74 3.21 -6.64 14.95
C GLY A 74 4.72 -6.45 15.08
N SER A 75 5.52 -7.04 14.20
CA SER A 75 6.94 -6.78 14.05
C SER A 75 7.17 -5.29 13.80
N LYS A 76 8.19 -4.75 14.48
CA LYS A 76 8.59 -3.34 14.37
C LYS A 76 8.89 -2.95 12.91
N GLU A 77 9.32 -3.89 12.10
CA GLU A 77 9.52 -3.73 10.65
C GLU A 77 8.20 -3.48 9.91
N THR A 78 7.17 -4.30 10.10
CA THR A 78 5.85 -4.13 9.45
C THR A 78 5.27 -2.74 9.66
N ARG A 79 5.40 -2.18 10.87
CA ARG A 79 4.94 -0.81 11.17
C ARG A 79 5.73 0.27 10.45
N LYS A 80 7.01 0.06 10.18
CA LYS A 80 7.84 0.97 9.38
C LYS A 80 7.56 0.83 7.88
N HIS A 81 7.22 -0.38 7.43
CA HIS A 81 6.86 -0.64 6.04
C HIS A 81 5.47 -0.11 5.66
N LEU A 82 4.59 0.14 6.62
CA LEU A 82 3.27 0.76 6.36
C LEU A 82 3.32 2.28 6.08
N GLN A 83 4.49 2.86 5.84
CA GLN A 83 4.64 4.31 5.64
C GLN A 83 4.63 4.77 4.18
N SER A 84 4.99 3.90 3.22
CA SER A 84 5.08 4.19 1.78
C SER A 84 4.41 3.11 0.94
N ILE A 85 3.95 3.44 -0.27
CA ILE A 85 3.22 2.50 -1.14
C ILE A 85 4.05 1.28 -1.52
N ALA A 86 5.33 1.44 -1.81
CA ALA A 86 6.23 0.35 -2.16
C ALA A 86 6.30 -0.68 -1.04
N SER A 87 6.50 -0.21 0.19
CA SER A 87 6.60 -1.09 1.35
C SER A 87 5.27 -1.74 1.71
N ILE A 88 4.13 -1.05 1.55
CA ILE A 88 2.80 -1.65 1.69
C ILE A 88 2.59 -2.76 0.65
N ALA A 89 2.98 -2.51 -0.60
CA ALA A 89 2.86 -3.49 -1.68
C ALA A 89 3.74 -4.72 -1.44
N GLU A 90 4.98 -4.53 -1.00
CA GLU A 90 5.87 -5.62 -0.61
C GLU A 90 5.31 -6.42 0.56
N LEU A 91 4.74 -5.75 1.55
CA LEU A 91 4.11 -6.43 2.68
C LEU A 91 2.94 -7.32 2.25
N ILE A 92 2.09 -6.81 1.34
CA ILE A 92 0.95 -7.55 0.82
C ILE A 92 1.40 -8.75 0.00
N LEU A 93 2.40 -8.59 -0.87
CA LEU A 93 2.95 -9.69 -1.67
C LEU A 93 3.61 -10.77 -0.79
N ALA A 94 4.36 -10.33 0.24
CA ALA A 94 4.95 -11.24 1.22
C ALA A 94 3.88 -12.01 2.02
N GLY A 95 2.82 -11.33 2.46
CA GLY A 95 1.71 -11.95 3.20
C GLY A 95 0.86 -12.90 2.35
N GLN A 96 0.59 -12.55 1.09
CA GLN A 96 -0.17 -13.41 0.15
C GLN A 96 0.54 -14.72 -0.15
N SER A 97 1.87 -14.75 -0.07
CA SER A 97 2.67 -15.96 -0.28
C SER A 97 2.62 -16.94 0.91
N GLN A 98 2.10 -16.52 2.07
CA GLN A 98 2.03 -17.37 3.28
C GLN A 98 0.60 -17.84 3.63
N THR A 99 -0.44 -17.31 2.99
CA THR A 99 -1.85 -17.66 3.26
C THR A 99 -2.38 -18.79 2.35
N SER A 100 -1.51 -19.63 1.79
CA SER A 100 -1.87 -20.83 1.03
C SER A 100 -1.27 -22.07 1.71
N GLU A 101 -1.67 -22.35 2.95
CA GLU A 101 -1.48 -23.67 3.60
C GLU A 101 -2.27 -23.70 4.94
N SER A 102 -3.57 -24.05 4.89
CA SER A 102 -4.35 -24.65 5.99
C SER A 102 -5.70 -25.16 5.49
#